data_AF-A0A2M7AA49-F1
#
_entry.id   AF-A0A2M7AA49-F1
#
_cell.length_a   1.000
_cell.length_b   1.000
_cell.length_c   1.000
_cell.angle_alpha   90.00
_cell.angle_beta   90.00
_cell.angle_gamma   90.00
#
_symmetry.space_group_name_H-M   'P 1'
#
loop_
_entity.id
_entity.type
_entity.pdbx_description
1 polymer ?
#
loop_
_entity_poly.entity_id
_entity_poly.type
_entity_poly.pdbx_seq_one_letter_code
_entity_poly.pdbx_strand_id
1 'polypeptide(L)'
;YEKLTEAGSMMGSGGMIVMDEDTCMVDVAKYFLKFLEGESCGKCEPCRLGIHRMLEIVDGISKGEGKDGDIELLQELGEIVKETSLCGLGQTAPNPVLSTIRYFKDEYEAHIQDKRCPAGVCRELIRYSIIEEKCNGCGRCAKECPQEAISGEKKKVHKIEQDKCIKCGICFEVCKFEAVVVR
;
A
#
# COMPACT_ATOMS: atom_id res chain seq x y z
N TYR A 1 4.30 30.04 -4.07
CA TYR A 1 5.48 29.30 -3.58
C TYR A 1 5.46 29.19 -2.06
N GLU A 2 5.56 30.29 -1.32
CA GLU A 2 5.67 30.30 0.16
C GLU A 2 4.54 29.54 0.87
N LYS A 3 3.30 29.66 0.39
CA LYS A 3 2.15 28.91 0.94
C LYS A 3 2.27 27.39 0.82
N LEU A 4 2.95 26.87 -0.21
CA LEU A 4 3.21 25.43 -0.34
C LEU A 4 4.26 24.97 0.66
N THR A 5 5.27 25.81 0.92
CA THR A 5 6.29 25.54 1.95
C THR A 5 5.68 25.55 3.35
N GLU A 6 4.77 26.47 3.66
CA GLU A 6 4.01 26.47 4.92
C GLU A 6 3.22 25.16 5.12
N ALA A 7 2.71 24.56 4.04
CA ALA A 7 2.00 23.29 4.09
C ALA A 7 2.92 22.05 4.19
N GLY A 8 4.25 22.25 4.28
CA GLY A 8 5.24 21.17 4.31
C GLY A 8 5.53 20.54 2.94
N SER A 9 5.16 21.22 1.84
CA SER A 9 5.45 20.84 0.46
C SER A 9 6.54 21.75 -0.12
N MET A 10 6.94 21.51 -1.37
CA MET A 10 7.87 22.35 -2.12
C MET A 10 7.41 22.50 -3.57
N MET A 11 7.59 23.68 -4.16
CA MET A 11 7.31 23.86 -5.59
C MET A 11 8.49 23.28 -6.39
N GLY A 12 8.28 22.11 -6.96
CA GLY A 12 9.17 21.53 -7.96
C GLY A 12 8.85 22.05 -9.36
N SER A 13 8.65 21.12 -10.31
CA SER A 13 8.29 21.41 -11.71
C SER A 13 6.85 21.89 -11.93
N GLY A 14 6.04 21.97 -10.87
CA GLY A 14 4.60 22.28 -10.95
C GLY A 14 3.72 21.08 -11.32
N GLY A 15 4.26 19.86 -11.32
CA GLY A 15 3.47 18.63 -11.48
C GLY A 15 2.59 18.37 -10.25
N MET A 16 1.32 18.02 -10.50
CA MET A 16 0.35 17.67 -9.46
C MET A 16 -0.24 16.31 -9.77
N ILE A 17 -0.20 15.41 -8.79
CA ILE A 17 -0.83 14.09 -8.85
C ILE A 17 -1.98 14.12 -7.86
N VAL A 18 -3.18 13.76 -8.32
CA VAL A 18 -4.38 13.66 -7.48
C VAL A 18 -4.67 12.18 -7.27
N MET A 19 -4.88 11.79 -6.02
CA MET A 19 -5.19 10.43 -5.59
C MET A 19 -6.49 10.47 -4.79
N ASP A 20 -7.30 9.43 -4.91
CA ASP A 20 -8.55 9.24 -4.18
C ASP A 20 -8.35 8.32 -2.96
N GLU A 21 -9.44 8.06 -2.25
CA GLU A 21 -9.49 7.19 -1.06
C GLU A 21 -9.20 5.71 -1.34
N ASP A 22 -9.28 5.28 -2.61
CA ASP A 22 -8.97 3.91 -3.03
C ASP A 22 -7.46 3.71 -3.28
N THR A 23 -6.63 4.72 -2.97
CA THR A 23 -5.17 4.67 -3.09
C THR A 23 -4.52 4.49 -1.71
N CYS A 24 -3.69 3.44 -1.56
CA CYS A 24 -2.93 3.20 -0.32
C CYS A 24 -1.68 4.10 -0.24
N MET A 25 -1.57 4.92 0.80
CA MET A 25 -0.44 5.83 0.98
C MET A 25 0.88 5.13 1.34
N VAL A 26 0.80 3.94 1.97
CA VAL A 26 1.96 3.07 2.19
C VAL A 26 2.54 2.59 0.86
N ASP A 27 1.68 2.18 -0.08
CA ASP A 27 2.09 1.71 -1.41
C ASP A 27 2.63 2.85 -2.28
N VAL A 28 2.05 4.05 -2.17
CA VAL A 28 2.56 5.27 -2.82
C VAL A 28 3.97 5.60 -2.34
N ALA A 29 4.20 5.58 -1.02
CA ALA A 29 5.54 5.81 -0.46
C ALA A 29 6.55 4.78 -0.98
N LYS A 30 6.17 3.50 -1.01
CA LYS A 30 6.97 2.41 -1.58
C LYS A 30 7.30 2.62 -3.06
N TYR A 31 6.32 3.02 -3.86
CA TYR A 31 6.52 3.30 -5.29
C TYR A 31 7.59 4.38 -5.49
N PHE A 32 7.47 5.51 -4.79
CA PHE A 32 8.43 6.60 -4.91
C PHE A 32 9.82 6.24 -4.38
N LEU A 33 9.91 5.54 -3.25
CA LEU A 33 11.19 5.04 -2.74
C LEU A 33 11.90 4.13 -3.76
N LYS A 34 11.16 3.20 -4.38
CA LYS A 34 11.70 2.30 -5.41
C LYS A 34 12.19 3.07 -6.63
N PHE A 35 11.44 4.09 -7.06
CA PHE A 35 11.88 4.98 -8.14
C PHE A 35 13.17 5.73 -7.75
N LEU A 36 13.20 6.35 -6.57
CA LEU A 36 14.33 7.14 -6.08
C LEU A 36 15.58 6.29 -5.83
N GLU A 37 15.41 5.03 -5.42
CA GLU A 37 16.51 4.06 -5.31
C GLU A 37 17.15 3.82 -6.69
N GLY A 38 16.34 3.61 -7.73
CA GLY A 38 16.82 3.43 -9.10
C GLY A 38 17.50 4.67 -9.70
N GLU A 39 17.06 5.86 -9.30
CA GLU A 39 17.64 7.14 -9.74
C GLU A 39 18.81 7.61 -8.87
N SER A 40 19.12 6.91 -7.78
CA SER A 40 20.26 7.26 -6.93
C SER A 40 21.57 7.03 -7.65
N CYS A 41 22.43 8.05 -7.72
CA CYS A 41 23.79 7.90 -8.27
C CYS A 41 24.72 7.08 -7.36
N GLY A 42 24.29 6.73 -6.14
CA GLY A 42 25.01 5.86 -5.21
C GLY A 42 26.24 6.48 -4.54
N LYS A 43 26.49 7.78 -4.71
CA LYS A 43 27.72 8.46 -4.25
C LYS A 43 27.82 8.65 -2.73
N CYS A 44 26.72 8.97 -2.05
CA CYS A 44 26.71 9.13 -0.59
C CYS A 44 25.99 7.98 0.08
N GLU A 45 26.62 7.43 1.12
CA GLU A 45 26.11 6.35 1.95
C GLU A 45 24.72 6.63 2.52
N PRO A 46 24.42 7.81 3.13
CA PRO A 46 23.09 8.06 3.67
C PRO A 46 22.00 7.94 2.61
N CYS A 47 22.19 8.52 1.42
CA CYS A 47 21.21 8.39 0.34
C CYS A 47 21.09 6.94 -0.15
N ARG A 48 22.19 6.28 -0.49
CA ARG A 48 22.16 4.93 -1.09
C ARG A 48 21.59 3.89 -0.13
N LEU A 49 22.09 3.86 1.10
CA LEU A 49 21.70 2.85 2.09
C LEU A 49 20.39 3.23 2.80
N GLY A 50 20.18 4.53 3.05
CA GLY A 50 18.98 5.00 3.73
C GLY A 50 17.72 4.83 2.89
N ILE A 51 17.76 5.16 1.60
CA ILE A 51 16.62 4.91 0.70
C ILE A 51 16.32 3.41 0.62
N HIS A 52 17.35 2.58 0.41
CA HIS A 52 17.21 1.12 0.38
C HIS A 52 16.56 0.60 1.66
N ARG A 53 17.05 1.06 2.83
CA ARG A 53 16.53 0.61 4.12
C ARG A 53 15.09 1.04 4.36
N MET A 54 14.73 2.29 4.00
CA MET A 54 13.34 2.74 4.08
C MET A 54 12.44 1.91 3.14
N LEU A 55 12.91 1.58 1.94
CA LEU A 55 12.16 0.77 0.98
C LEU A 55 11.89 -0.64 1.52
N GLU A 56 12.88 -1.29 2.12
CA GLU A 56 12.70 -2.59 2.78
C GLU A 56 11.62 -2.56 3.86
N ILE A 57 11.66 -1.53 4.72
CA ILE A 57 10.69 -1.41 5.82
C ILE A 57 9.28 -1.17 5.26
N VAL A 58 9.11 -0.19 4.36
CA VAL A 58 7.78 0.10 3.78
C VAL A 58 7.26 -1.07 2.95
N ASP A 59 8.12 -1.79 2.21
CA ASP A 59 7.73 -3.02 1.50
C ASP A 59 7.26 -4.11 2.48
N GLY A 60 7.98 -4.32 3.58
CA GLY A 60 7.57 -5.21 4.66
C GLY A 60 6.21 -4.83 5.25
N ILE A 61 5.98 -3.54 5.55
CA ILE A 61 4.69 -3.04 6.02
C ILE A 61 3.59 -3.35 4.99
N SER A 62 3.82 -3.10 3.70
CA SER A 62 2.88 -3.41 2.61
C SER A 62 2.56 -4.92 2.48
N LYS A 63 3.42 -5.78 3.01
CA LYS A 63 3.25 -7.24 3.03
C LYS A 63 2.68 -7.77 4.36
N GLY A 64 2.43 -6.90 5.32
CA GLY A 64 2.00 -7.30 6.67
C GLY A 64 3.12 -7.78 7.59
N GLU A 65 4.37 -7.59 7.20
CA GLU A 65 5.56 -7.94 7.98
C GLU A 65 6.03 -6.79 8.88
N GLY A 66 5.33 -5.66 8.85
CA GLY A 66 5.59 -4.49 9.69
C GLY A 66 5.50 -4.81 11.19
N LYS A 67 6.29 -4.08 11.97
CA LYS A 67 6.51 -4.26 13.41
C LYS A 67 6.29 -2.95 14.16
N ASP A 68 5.99 -3.07 15.44
CA ASP A 68 6.00 -1.94 16.36
C ASP A 68 7.39 -1.28 16.35
N GLY A 69 7.43 0.04 16.23
CA GLY A 69 8.69 0.81 16.10
C GLY A 69 9.13 1.08 14.66
N ASP A 70 8.54 0.43 13.64
CA ASP A 70 8.94 0.66 12.24
C ASP A 70 8.61 2.09 11.78
N ILE A 71 7.52 2.70 12.28
CA ILE A 71 7.16 4.09 11.96
C ILE A 71 8.22 5.06 12.51
N GLU A 72 8.58 4.89 13.77
CA GLU A 72 9.58 5.72 14.45
C GLU A 72 10.95 5.58 13.77
N LEU A 73 11.34 4.35 13.41
CA LEU A 73 12.56 4.08 12.66
C LEU A 73 12.56 4.74 11.28
N LEU A 74 11.44 4.70 10.55
CA LEU A 74 11.31 5.39 9.26
C LEU A 74 11.45 6.91 9.40
N GLN A 75 10.90 7.49 10.47
CA GLN A 75 11.03 8.92 10.74
C GLN A 75 12.48 9.30 11.06
N GLU A 76 13.15 8.54 11.92
CA GLU A 76 14.56 8.76 12.27
C GLU A 76 15.47 8.63 11.04
N LEU A 77 15.32 7.54 10.28
CA LEU A 77 16.07 7.33 9.04
C LEU A 77 15.80 8.45 8.03
N GLY A 78 14.55 8.88 7.89
CA GLY A 78 14.17 9.92 6.96
C GLY A 78 14.86 11.26 7.26
N GLU A 79 14.90 11.68 8.53
CA GLU A 79 15.60 12.92 8.91
C GLU A 79 17.12 12.79 8.73
N ILE A 80 17.72 11.65 9.08
CA ILE A 80 19.16 11.41 8.85
C ILE A 80 19.49 11.52 7.36
N VAL A 81 18.74 10.85 6.49
CA VAL A 81 18.97 10.89 5.04
C VAL A 81 18.81 12.31 4.49
N LYS A 82 17.81 13.03 4.98
CA LYS A 82 17.52 14.40 4.58
C LYS A 82 18.64 15.39 4.96
N GLU A 83 19.19 15.28 6.17
CA GLU A 83 20.22 16.20 6.65
C GLU A 83 21.63 15.88 6.13
N THR A 84 21.92 14.61 5.86
CA THR A 84 23.30 14.15 5.59
C THR A 84 23.58 13.82 4.12
N SER A 85 22.56 13.84 3.26
CA SER A 85 22.73 13.62 1.82
C SER A 85 23.40 14.81 1.11
N LEU A 86 24.27 14.51 0.14
CA LEU A 86 25.07 15.51 -0.57
C LEU A 86 24.31 16.37 -1.58
N CYS A 87 23.17 15.90 -2.10
CA CYS A 87 22.44 16.57 -3.18
C CYS A 87 20.93 16.59 -2.92
N GLY A 88 20.22 17.43 -3.66
CA GLY A 88 18.77 17.62 -3.52
C GLY A 88 17.95 16.34 -3.69
N LEU A 89 18.39 15.38 -4.52
CA LEU A 89 17.70 14.08 -4.63
C LEU A 89 17.75 13.33 -3.30
N GLY A 90 18.94 13.13 -2.72
CA GLY A 90 19.06 12.43 -1.45
C GLY A 90 18.37 13.18 -0.30
N GLN A 91 18.44 14.51 -0.29
CA GLN A 91 17.80 15.33 0.74
C GLN A 91 16.26 15.26 0.68
N THR A 92 15.68 15.09 -0.51
CA THR A 92 14.23 15.05 -0.70
C THR A 92 13.67 13.64 -0.82
N ALA A 93 14.51 12.63 -1.01
CA ALA A 93 14.09 11.24 -1.18
C ALA A 93 13.24 10.66 -0.03
N PRO A 94 13.44 11.05 1.24
CA PRO A 94 12.58 10.60 2.34
C PRO A 94 11.19 11.25 2.37
N ASN A 95 10.97 12.36 1.64
CA ASN A 95 9.75 13.15 1.75
C ASN A 95 8.45 12.37 1.51
N PRO A 96 8.35 11.43 0.54
CA PRO A 96 7.16 10.61 0.38
C PRO A 96 6.80 9.87 1.67
N VAL A 97 7.78 9.22 2.32
CA VAL A 97 7.58 8.49 3.58
C VAL A 97 7.21 9.41 4.72
N LEU A 98 7.98 10.49 4.93
CA LEU A 98 7.75 11.41 6.04
C LEU A 98 6.39 12.08 5.93
N SER A 99 5.97 12.43 4.71
CA SER A 99 4.69 13.08 4.46
C SER A 99 3.52 12.11 4.61
N THR A 100 3.61 10.90 4.08
CA THR A 100 2.54 9.90 4.23
C THR A 100 2.40 9.46 5.69
N ILE A 101 3.49 9.28 6.44
CA ILE A 101 3.42 9.05 7.89
C ILE A 101 2.76 10.22 8.61
N ARG A 102 3.08 11.47 8.23
CA ARG A 102 2.51 12.66 8.90
C ARG A 102 1.00 12.77 8.72
N TYR A 103 0.49 12.48 7.53
CA TYR A 103 -0.92 12.74 7.18
C TYR A 103 -1.80 11.48 7.22
N PHE A 104 -1.21 10.29 7.10
CA PHE A 104 -1.90 9.00 6.96
C PHE A 104 -1.29 7.94 7.89
N LYS A 105 -0.91 8.35 9.11
CA LYS A 105 -0.29 7.45 10.10
C LYS A 105 -1.17 6.23 10.39
N ASP A 106 -2.48 6.44 10.42
CA ASP A 106 -3.51 5.43 10.63
C ASP A 106 -3.46 4.32 9.58
N GLU A 107 -3.14 4.63 8.32
CA GLU A 107 -2.92 3.59 7.31
C GLU A 107 -1.72 2.71 7.66
N TYR A 108 -0.59 3.30 8.08
CA TYR A 108 0.58 2.53 8.51
C TYR A 108 0.25 1.64 9.72
N GLU A 109 -0.46 2.18 10.70
CA GLU A 109 -0.90 1.45 11.89
C GLU A 109 -1.83 0.29 11.52
N ALA A 110 -2.78 0.47 10.60
CA ALA A 110 -3.64 -0.62 10.11
C ALA A 110 -2.85 -1.74 9.42
N HIS A 111 -1.80 -1.40 8.65
CA HIS A 111 -0.93 -2.40 8.02
C HIS A 111 -0.09 -3.17 9.05
N ILE A 112 0.39 -2.49 10.10
CA ILE A 112 1.25 -3.06 11.13
C ILE A 112 0.44 -3.90 12.13
N GLN A 113 -0.65 -3.35 12.68
CA GLN A 113 -1.40 -3.92 13.79
C GLN A 113 -2.52 -4.84 13.30
N ASP A 114 -3.38 -4.34 12.40
CA ASP A 114 -4.56 -5.08 11.93
C ASP A 114 -4.24 -6.06 10.80
N LYS A 115 -3.03 -5.97 10.23
CA LYS A 115 -2.60 -6.71 9.04
C LYS A 115 -3.61 -6.57 7.91
N ARG A 116 -4.05 -5.33 7.69
CA ARG A 116 -5.09 -4.94 6.75
C ARG A 116 -4.70 -3.70 5.98
N CYS A 117 -5.05 -3.65 4.69
CA CYS A 117 -4.93 -2.45 3.88
C CYS A 117 -6.30 -1.76 3.75
N PRO A 118 -6.51 -0.57 4.35
CA PRO A 118 -7.80 0.12 4.29
C PRO A 118 -8.27 0.40 2.85
N ALA A 119 -7.35 0.76 1.96
CA ALA A 119 -7.61 1.03 0.55
C ALA A 119 -7.70 -0.24 -0.33
N GLY A 120 -7.45 -1.44 0.21
CA GLY A 120 -7.55 -2.69 -0.55
C GLY A 120 -6.49 -2.91 -1.65
N VAL A 121 -5.43 -2.10 -1.68
CA VAL A 121 -4.37 -2.15 -2.71
C VAL A 121 -3.30 -3.19 -2.42
N CYS A 122 -2.86 -3.30 -1.16
CA CYS A 122 -1.76 -4.19 -0.79
C CYS A 122 -2.22 -5.66 -0.77
N ARG A 123 -1.89 -6.41 -1.84
CA ARG A 123 -2.36 -7.78 -2.08
C ARG A 123 -2.19 -8.72 -0.89
N GLU A 124 -1.12 -8.63 -0.12
CA GLU A 124 -0.93 -9.55 1.01
C GLU A 124 -1.87 -9.28 2.18
N LEU A 125 -2.41 -8.07 2.28
CA LEU A 125 -3.23 -7.59 3.39
C LEU A 125 -4.72 -7.53 3.07
N ILE A 126 -5.14 -8.09 1.93
CA ILE A 126 -6.54 -8.14 1.54
C ILE A 126 -7.12 -9.54 1.61
N ARG A 127 -8.44 -9.59 1.82
CA ARG A 127 -9.26 -10.80 1.73
C ARG A 127 -10.51 -10.52 0.92
N TYR A 128 -10.84 -11.44 0.03
CA TYR A 128 -12.12 -11.39 -0.68
C TYR A 128 -13.18 -12.07 0.19
N SER A 129 -14.31 -11.39 0.40
CA SER A 129 -15.45 -11.92 1.14
C SER A 129 -16.75 -11.69 0.37
N ILE A 130 -17.76 -12.52 0.63
CA ILE A 130 -19.06 -12.42 -0.03
C ILE A 130 -20.09 -11.86 0.95
N ILE A 131 -20.78 -10.79 0.54
CA ILE A 131 -21.93 -10.23 1.24
C ILE A 131 -23.14 -11.12 0.96
N GLU A 132 -23.65 -11.78 1.99
CA GLU A 132 -24.74 -12.75 1.88
C GLU A 132 -25.99 -12.14 1.26
N GLU A 133 -26.34 -10.91 1.66
CA GLU A 133 -27.54 -10.19 1.21
C GLU A 133 -27.52 -9.84 -0.29
N LYS A 134 -26.33 -9.67 -0.87
CA LYS A 134 -26.17 -9.34 -2.30
C LYS A 134 -25.97 -10.58 -3.17
N CYS A 135 -25.57 -11.70 -2.58
CA CYS A 135 -25.24 -12.91 -3.32
C CYS A 135 -26.50 -13.70 -3.70
N ASN A 136 -26.78 -13.82 -5.00
CA ASN A 136 -27.91 -14.63 -5.50
C ASN A 136 -27.55 -16.09 -5.86
N GLY A 137 -26.31 -16.53 -5.61
CA GLY A 137 -25.87 -17.90 -5.89
C GLY A 137 -25.77 -18.25 -7.38
N CYS A 138 -25.40 -17.29 -8.25
CA CYS A 138 -25.33 -17.50 -9.71
C CYS A 138 -24.25 -18.48 -10.20
N GLY A 139 -23.29 -18.90 -9.37
CA GLY A 139 -22.22 -19.83 -9.75
C GLY A 139 -20.96 -19.19 -10.39
N ARG A 140 -21.04 -17.96 -10.90
CA ARG A 140 -19.98 -17.42 -11.79
C ARG A 140 -18.62 -17.28 -11.11
N CYS A 141 -18.57 -16.71 -9.91
CA CYS A 141 -17.32 -16.54 -9.18
C CYS A 141 -16.61 -17.89 -8.90
N ALA A 142 -17.38 -18.95 -8.62
CA ALA A 142 -16.84 -20.28 -8.37
C ALA A 142 -16.31 -20.93 -9.65
N LYS A 143 -17.04 -20.78 -10.76
CA LYS A 143 -16.64 -21.31 -12.08
C LYS A 143 -15.33 -20.71 -12.58
N GLU A 144 -15.13 -19.40 -12.40
CA GLU A 144 -13.94 -18.70 -12.89
C GLU A 144 -12.79 -18.71 -11.88
N CYS A 145 -12.95 -19.33 -10.70
CA CYS A 145 -11.92 -19.36 -9.69
C CYS A 145 -10.82 -20.39 -10.06
N PRO A 146 -9.57 -19.96 -10.30
CA PRO A 146 -8.49 -20.86 -10.73
C PRO A 146 -8.00 -21.81 -9.61
N GLN A 147 -8.44 -21.61 -8.37
CA GLN A 147 -8.07 -22.43 -7.21
C GLN A 147 -9.25 -23.21 -6.64
N GLU A 148 -10.42 -23.13 -7.28
CA GLU A 148 -11.65 -23.75 -6.76
C GLU A 148 -11.92 -23.36 -5.29
N ALA A 149 -11.56 -22.11 -4.94
CA ALA A 149 -11.59 -21.59 -3.57
C ALA A 149 -12.99 -21.10 -3.14
N ILE A 150 -14.03 -21.34 -3.95
CA ILE A 150 -15.38 -20.83 -3.67
C ILE A 150 -16.35 -21.99 -3.57
N SER A 151 -16.95 -22.13 -2.39
CA SER A 151 -17.97 -23.13 -2.08
C SER A 151 -19.37 -22.52 -2.17
N GLY A 152 -20.38 -23.34 -2.48
CA GLY A 152 -21.78 -22.93 -2.55
C GLY A 152 -22.56 -23.62 -3.66
N GLU A 153 -23.84 -23.94 -3.38
CA GLU A 153 -24.74 -24.53 -4.36
C GLU A 153 -25.46 -23.46 -5.19
N LYS A 154 -26.01 -23.85 -6.34
CA LYS A 154 -26.85 -22.95 -7.15
C LYS A 154 -27.99 -22.38 -6.31
N LYS A 155 -28.19 -21.06 -6.43
CA LYS A 155 -29.21 -20.29 -5.68
C LYS A 155 -29.00 -20.24 -4.16
N LYS A 156 -27.84 -20.67 -3.65
CA LYS A 156 -27.42 -20.44 -2.26
C LYS A 156 -26.26 -19.46 -2.22
N VAL A 157 -26.10 -18.79 -1.09
CA VAL A 157 -24.97 -17.89 -0.85
C VAL A 157 -23.67 -18.67 -0.95
N HIS A 158 -22.70 -18.11 -1.66
CA HIS A 158 -21.38 -18.70 -1.79
C HIS A 158 -20.44 -18.19 -0.69
N LYS A 159 -19.38 -18.95 -0.43
CA LYS A 159 -18.33 -18.61 0.53
C LYS A 159 -16.95 -18.77 -0.11
N ILE A 160 -16.04 -17.86 0.20
CA ILE A 160 -14.64 -17.92 -0.25
C ILE A 160 -13.81 -18.57 0.86
N GLU A 161 -13.22 -19.71 0.57
CA GLU A 161 -12.28 -20.44 1.43
C GLU A 161 -10.91 -19.74 1.37
N GLN A 162 -10.55 -19.07 2.47
CA GLN A 162 -9.40 -18.16 2.51
C GLN A 162 -8.05 -18.89 2.43
N ASP A 163 -8.01 -20.15 2.87
CA ASP A 163 -6.87 -21.05 2.80
C ASP A 163 -6.48 -21.42 1.37
N LYS A 164 -7.45 -21.44 0.43
CA LYS A 164 -7.23 -21.72 -0.99
C LYS A 164 -7.11 -20.47 -1.85
N CYS A 165 -7.52 -19.31 -1.33
CA CYS A 165 -7.59 -18.08 -2.10
C CYS A 165 -6.20 -17.49 -2.33
N ILE A 166 -5.74 -17.47 -3.58
CA ILE A 166 -4.50 -16.79 -3.99
C ILE A 166 -4.66 -15.28 -4.24
N LYS A 167 -5.81 -14.71 -3.84
CA LYS A 167 -6.12 -13.27 -3.95
C LYS A 167 -5.98 -12.70 -5.38
N CYS A 168 -6.43 -13.46 -6.39
CA CYS A 168 -6.30 -13.08 -7.81
C CYS A 168 -7.29 -12.03 -8.32
N GLY A 169 -8.35 -11.70 -7.57
CA GLY A 169 -9.33 -10.69 -7.98
C GLY A 169 -10.42 -11.14 -8.95
N ILE A 170 -10.27 -12.27 -9.66
CA ILE A 170 -11.24 -12.73 -10.66
C ILE A 170 -12.68 -12.79 -10.11
N CYS A 171 -12.86 -13.31 -8.88
CA CYS A 171 -14.17 -13.40 -8.27
C CYS A 171 -14.86 -12.05 -8.06
N PHE A 172 -14.08 -11.00 -7.78
CA PHE A 172 -14.54 -9.63 -7.61
C PHE A 172 -14.99 -9.04 -8.95
N GLU A 173 -14.13 -9.14 -9.98
CA GLU A 173 -14.39 -8.61 -11.33
C GLU A 173 -15.62 -9.24 -12.00
N VAL A 174 -15.81 -10.57 -11.83
CA VAL A 174 -16.90 -11.27 -12.52
C VAL A 174 -18.26 -11.09 -11.84
N CYS A 175 -18.30 -10.59 -10.60
CA CYS A 175 -19.51 -10.49 -9.79
C CYS A 175 -20.39 -9.30 -10.18
N LYS A 176 -21.41 -9.55 -11.00
CA LYS A 176 -22.38 -8.54 -11.45
C LYS A 176 -23.31 -7.98 -10.35
N PHE A 177 -23.29 -8.58 -9.16
CA PHE A 177 -24.16 -8.20 -8.04
C PHE A 177 -23.41 -7.42 -6.96
N GLU A 178 -22.12 -7.12 -7.19
CA GLU A 178 -21.24 -6.45 -6.22
C GLU A 178 -21.27 -7.14 -4.85
N ALA A 179 -21.46 -8.47 -4.87
CA ALA A 179 -21.55 -9.29 -3.68
C ALA A 179 -20.16 -9.67 -3.16
N VAL A 180 -19.12 -9.59 -3.99
CA VAL A 180 -17.74 -9.83 -3.54
C VAL A 180 -17.14 -8.49 -3.16
N VAL A 181 -16.54 -8.41 -1.97
CA VAL A 181 -15.87 -7.20 -1.48
C VAL A 181 -14.47 -7.51 -0.99
N VAL A 182 -13.59 -6.52 -1.10
CA VAL A 182 -12.24 -6.53 -0.54
C VAL A 182 -12.31 -6.05 0.91
N ARG A 183 -11.71 -6.81 1.81
CA ARG A 183 -11.57 -6.46 3.23
C ARG A 183 -10.12 -6.51 3.64
#